data_AF-A0AAN9HBN5-F1
#
_entry.id   AF-A0AAN9HBN5-F1
#
_cell.length_a   1.000
_cell.length_b   1.000
_cell.length_c   1.000
_cell.angle_alpha   90.00
_cell.angle_beta   90.00
_cell.angle_gamma   90.00
#
_symmetry.space_group_name_H-M   'P 1'
#
loop_
_entity.id
_entity.type
_entity.pdbx_description
1 polymer ?
#
loop_
_entity_poly.entity_id
_entity_poly.type
_entity_poly.pdbx_seq_one_letter_code
_entity_poly.pdbx_strand_id
1 'polypeptide(L)'
;MKFGDLIAYSRGLYTHYAVYTGKKDGQDMALEFTGESGLHSKAGATVKEGPLRPGGKVDNSLDKMGHTPQSEEKMRAAVQSFRDGKEVYGLLDNNCEHIATTVRYGKPISVQANTVLSTEKHFTNEMSENMGASFSPRLN
;
A
#
# COMPACT_ATOMS: atom_id res chain seq x y z
N MET A 1 -13.43 -6.05 9.76
CA MET A 1 -12.75 -6.07 8.45
C MET A 1 -13.80 -6.20 7.37
N LYS A 2 -13.60 -5.52 6.25
CA LYS A 2 -14.40 -5.59 5.03
C LYS A 2 -13.52 -6.08 3.91
N PHE A 3 -14.11 -6.73 2.91
CA PHE A 3 -13.39 -7.18 1.73
C PHE A 3 -12.57 -6.03 1.13
N GLY A 4 -11.31 -6.28 0.81
CA GLY A 4 -10.41 -5.25 0.26
C GLY A 4 -9.74 -4.36 1.30
N ASP A 5 -9.95 -4.59 2.61
CA ASP A 5 -9.16 -3.94 3.65
C ASP A 5 -7.68 -4.36 3.52
N LEU A 6 -6.79 -3.38 3.59
CA LEU A 6 -5.35 -3.62 3.64
C LEU A 6 -4.97 -4.03 5.05
N ILE A 7 -4.25 -5.13 5.19
CA ILE A 7 -3.75 -5.62 6.47
C ILE A 7 -2.24 -5.45 6.49
N ALA A 8 -1.76 -4.59 7.38
CA ALA A 8 -0.36 -4.32 7.64
C ALA A 8 0.20 -5.22 8.75
N TYR A 9 1.36 -5.83 8.49
CA TYR A 9 2.17 -6.55 9.46
C TYR A 9 3.50 -5.83 9.63
N SER A 10 3.79 -5.38 10.84
CA SER A 10 5.10 -4.80 11.14
C SER A 10 6.16 -5.90 11.19
N ARG A 11 7.21 -5.78 10.37
CA ARG A 11 8.38 -6.68 10.37
C ARG A 11 9.67 -5.95 10.78
N GLY A 12 9.53 -4.93 11.62
CA GLY A 12 10.64 -4.07 12.05
C GLY A 12 11.00 -3.04 10.98
N LEU A 13 11.84 -3.41 10.02
CA LEU A 13 12.40 -2.49 9.02
C LEU A 13 11.47 -2.24 7.82
N TYR A 14 10.48 -3.11 7.59
CA TYR A 14 9.48 -2.92 6.54
C TYR A 14 8.09 -3.38 7.01
N THR A 15 7.07 -2.88 6.32
CA THR A 15 5.68 -3.29 6.52
C THR A 15 5.29 -4.27 5.42
N HIS A 16 4.80 -5.45 5.81
CA HIS A 16 4.23 -6.41 4.88
C HIS A 16 2.72 -6.17 4.78
N TYR A 17 2.19 -6.12 3.56
CA TYR A 17 0.77 -5.92 3.31
C TYR A 17 0.11 -7.18 2.76
N ALA A 18 -1.11 -7.43 3.22
CA ALA A 18 -2.04 -8.40 2.68
C ALA A 18 -3.40 -7.73 2.41
N VAL A 19 -4.28 -8.38 1.65
CA VAL A 19 -5.65 -7.90 1.42
C VAL A 19 -6.64 -8.88 2.04
N TYR A 20 -7.54 -8.40 2.90
CA TYR A 20 -8.59 -9.23 3.47
C TYR A 20 -9.61 -9.64 2.40
N THR A 21 -9.84 -10.95 2.25
CA THR A 21 -10.72 -11.52 1.20
C THR A 21 -12.05 -12.05 1.73
N GLY A 22 -12.32 -11.88 3.03
CA GLY A 22 -13.57 -12.32 3.66
C GLY A 22 -13.38 -13.51 4.59
N LYS A 23 -14.49 -14.10 5.03
CA LYS A 23 -14.50 -15.34 5.81
C LYS A 23 -14.76 -16.53 4.92
N LYS A 24 -14.02 -17.62 5.15
CA LYS A 24 -14.27 -18.95 4.57
C LYS A 24 -14.39 -19.94 5.72
N ASP A 25 -15.52 -20.64 5.80
CA ASP A 25 -15.80 -21.63 6.88
C ASP A 25 -15.60 -21.06 8.30
N GLY A 26 -15.98 -19.77 8.49
CA GLY A 26 -15.82 -19.05 9.76
C GLY A 26 -14.42 -18.44 9.99
N GLN A 27 -13.41 -18.83 9.20
CA GLN A 27 -12.04 -18.36 9.29
C GLN A 27 -11.81 -17.11 8.44
N ASP A 28 -11.18 -16.08 9.01
CA ASP A 28 -10.77 -14.88 8.28
C ASP A 28 -9.65 -15.24 7.28
N MET A 29 -9.80 -14.80 6.03
CA MET A 29 -8.89 -15.08 4.93
C MET A 29 -8.25 -13.80 4.43
N ALA A 30 -7.01 -13.92 3.95
CA ALA A 30 -6.30 -12.85 3.30
C ALA A 30 -5.50 -13.35 2.10
N LEU A 31 -5.45 -12.50 1.09
CA LEU A 31 -4.52 -12.60 -0.02
C LEU A 31 -3.18 -12.03 0.44
N GLU A 32 -2.20 -12.90 0.59
CA GLU A 32 -0.83 -12.55 0.93
C GLU A 32 0.06 -12.58 -0.31
N PHE A 33 1.01 -11.66 -0.34
CA PHE A 33 1.94 -11.52 -1.45
C PHE A 33 3.34 -11.87 -0.93
N THR A 34 3.71 -13.15 -0.96
CA THR A 34 5.00 -13.58 -0.44
C THR A 34 6.03 -13.61 -1.56
N GLY A 35 7.01 -12.72 -1.47
CA GLY A 35 8.32 -12.94 -2.06
C GLY A 35 9.19 -13.69 -1.08
N GLU A 36 9.87 -14.74 -1.50
CA GLU A 36 10.96 -15.29 -0.69
C GLU A 36 12.10 -14.26 -0.64
N SER A 37 12.31 -13.66 0.53
CA SER A 37 13.52 -12.90 0.82
C SER A 37 14.67 -13.88 0.96
N GLY A 38 15.40 -14.14 -0.13
CA GLY A 38 16.59 -14.99 -0.15
C GLY A 38 17.60 -14.49 -1.17
N LEU A 39 18.88 -14.52 -0.81
CA LEU A 39 20.03 -14.02 -1.59
C LEU A 39 20.19 -14.65 -3.00
N HIS A 40 19.28 -15.55 -3.41
CA HIS A 40 19.32 -16.30 -4.67
C HIS A 40 17.94 -16.64 -5.28
N SER A 41 16.88 -15.89 -5.01
CA SER A 41 15.54 -16.26 -5.50
C SER A 41 15.22 -15.64 -6.87
N LYS A 42 15.43 -16.42 -7.94
CA LYS A 42 14.97 -16.15 -9.33
C LYS A 42 13.47 -16.45 -9.55
N ALA A 43 12.68 -16.71 -8.51
CA ALA A 43 11.27 -17.09 -8.65
C ALA A 43 10.38 -15.91 -8.28
N GLY A 44 9.49 -15.50 -9.19
CA GLY A 44 8.65 -14.29 -9.07
C GLY A 44 7.73 -14.26 -7.84
N ALA A 45 7.13 -13.09 -7.59
CA ALA A 45 6.18 -12.91 -6.49
C ALA A 45 5.02 -13.90 -6.62
N THR A 46 4.81 -14.73 -5.59
CA THR A 46 3.69 -15.66 -5.56
C THR A 46 2.57 -15.05 -4.73
N VAL A 47 1.40 -14.95 -5.35
CA VAL A 47 0.16 -14.60 -4.68
C VAL A 47 -0.37 -15.86 -4.03
N LYS A 48 -0.60 -15.83 -2.72
CA LYS A 48 -1.22 -16.94 -1.99
C LYS A 48 -2.34 -16.44 -1.11
N GLU A 49 -3.52 -17.04 -1.25
CA GLU A 49 -4.59 -16.84 -0.30
C GLU A 49 -4.49 -17.87 0.83
N GLY A 50 -4.69 -17.42 2.06
CA GLY A 50 -4.66 -18.28 3.22
C GLY A 50 -5.36 -17.65 4.43
N PRO A 51 -5.36 -18.36 5.56
CA PRO A 51 -5.81 -17.82 6.82
C PRO A 51 -5.11 -16.49 7.14
N LEU A 52 -5.88 -15.52 7.59
CA LEU A 52 -5.35 -14.27 8.10
C LEU A 52 -4.44 -14.58 9.30
N ARG A 53 -3.19 -14.12 9.24
CA ARG A 53 -2.23 -14.32 10.32
C ARG A 53 -2.55 -13.41 11.52
N PRO A 54 -2.25 -13.83 12.76
CA PRO A 54 -2.36 -12.97 13.92
C PRO A 54 -1.35 -11.81 13.84
N GLY A 55 -1.70 -10.69 14.47
CA GLY A 55 -0.82 -9.50 14.55
C GLY A 55 -0.95 -8.51 13.39
N GLY A 56 -1.74 -8.83 12.37
CA GLY A 56 -2.09 -7.89 11.30
C GLY A 56 -3.04 -6.79 11.78
N LYS A 57 -2.85 -5.56 11.30
CA LYS A 57 -3.72 -4.41 11.58
C LYS A 57 -4.30 -3.87 10.30
N VAL A 58 -5.57 -3.48 10.31
CA VAL A 58 -6.18 -2.80 9.15
C VAL A 58 -5.49 -1.44 8.97
N ASP A 59 -4.97 -1.18 7.78
CA ASP A 59 -4.26 0.05 7.41
C ASP A 59 -4.78 0.59 6.07
N ASN A 60 -5.96 1.19 6.11
CA ASN A 60 -6.53 1.93 4.99
C ASN A 60 -6.19 3.43 5.10
N SER A 61 -5.02 3.80 5.61
CA SER A 61 -4.63 5.20 5.83
C SER A 61 -4.71 6.07 4.57
N LEU A 62 -4.42 5.49 3.40
CA LEU A 62 -4.53 6.16 2.09
C LEU A 62 -5.97 6.63 1.76
N ASP A 63 -7.02 6.01 2.32
CA ASP A 63 -8.40 6.51 2.21
C ASP A 63 -8.51 7.96 2.72
N LYS A 64 -7.81 8.25 3.82
CA LYS A 64 -7.78 9.58 4.46
C LYS A 64 -6.83 10.55 3.75
N MET A 65 -5.92 10.05 2.92
CA MET A 65 -4.97 10.84 2.13
C MET A 65 -5.53 11.19 0.73
N GLY A 66 -6.83 11.01 0.51
CA GLY A 66 -7.50 11.38 -0.75
C GLY A 66 -7.50 10.29 -1.81
N HIS A 67 -7.11 9.05 -1.47
CA HIS A 67 -7.24 7.91 -2.37
C HIS A 67 -8.58 7.22 -2.17
N THR A 68 -9.48 7.34 -3.14
CA THR A 68 -10.78 6.68 -3.09
C THR A 68 -10.64 5.18 -3.36
N PRO A 69 -11.11 4.29 -2.47
CA PRO A 69 -11.14 2.86 -2.76
C PRO A 69 -12.08 2.56 -3.93
N GLN A 70 -11.76 1.51 -4.69
CA GLN A 70 -12.61 1.04 -5.77
C GLN A 70 -13.89 0.39 -5.22
N SER A 71 -14.86 0.14 -6.10
CA SER A 71 -16.00 -0.69 -5.75
C SER A 71 -15.55 -2.10 -5.37
N GLU A 72 -16.29 -2.74 -4.46
CA GLU A 72 -15.98 -4.11 -4.02
C GLU A 72 -15.90 -5.09 -5.21
N GLU A 73 -16.73 -4.92 -6.23
CA GLU A 73 -16.68 -5.69 -7.47
C GLU A 73 -15.32 -5.60 -8.18
N LYS A 74 -14.76 -4.39 -8.31
CA LYS A 74 -13.44 -4.17 -8.92
C LYS A 74 -12.33 -4.76 -8.06
N MET A 75 -12.43 -4.63 -6.74
CA MET A 75 -11.48 -5.25 -5.82
C MET A 75 -11.52 -6.79 -5.94
N ARG A 76 -12.71 -7.38 -6.07
CA ARG A 76 -12.89 -8.84 -6.30
C ARG A 76 -12.29 -9.28 -7.63
N ALA A 77 -12.50 -8.52 -8.69
CA ALA A 77 -11.90 -8.79 -9.99
C ALA A 77 -10.36 -8.74 -9.93
N ALA A 78 -9.80 -7.73 -9.26
CA ALA A 78 -8.35 -7.62 -9.05
C ALA A 78 -7.80 -8.81 -8.26
N VAL A 79 -8.43 -9.17 -7.12
CA VAL A 79 -8.07 -10.36 -6.34
C VAL A 79 -8.10 -11.62 -7.21
N GLN A 80 -9.11 -11.78 -8.06
CA GLN A 80 -9.21 -12.94 -8.95
C GLN A 80 -8.09 -12.96 -10.01
N SER A 81 -7.76 -11.82 -10.62
CA SER A 81 -6.64 -11.72 -11.57
C SER A 81 -5.30 -12.14 -10.93
N PHE A 82 -5.07 -11.75 -9.67
CA PHE A 82 -3.89 -12.17 -8.92
C PHE A 82 -3.90 -13.67 -8.58
N ARG A 83 -5.06 -14.25 -8.23
CA ARG A 83 -5.21 -15.71 -8.03
C ARG A 83 -4.92 -16.50 -9.30
N ASP A 84 -5.34 -15.98 -10.45
CA ASP A 84 -5.13 -16.61 -11.75
C ASP A 84 -3.68 -16.50 -12.25
N GLY A 85 -2.79 -15.82 -11.51
CA GLY A 85 -1.40 -15.60 -11.91
C GLY A 85 -1.25 -14.73 -13.16
N LYS A 86 -2.31 -13.98 -13.53
CA LYS A 86 -2.32 -13.10 -14.72
C LYS A 86 -1.44 -11.86 -14.53
N GLU A 87 -1.08 -11.57 -13.29
CA GLU A 87 -0.30 -10.42 -12.87
C GLU A 87 1.02 -10.91 -12.25
N VAL A 88 2.10 -10.93 -13.04
CA VAL A 88 3.44 -11.33 -12.58
C VAL A 88 4.25 -10.07 -12.27
N TYR A 89 4.55 -9.84 -11.00
CA TYR A 89 5.38 -8.69 -10.58
C TYR A 89 6.73 -9.14 -10.00
N GLY A 90 7.77 -8.33 -10.26
CA GLY A 90 9.14 -8.52 -9.76
C GLY A 90 9.29 -8.25 -8.26
N LEU A 91 10.26 -8.92 -7.64
CA LEU A 91 10.43 -9.02 -6.18
C LEU A 91 11.41 -8.00 -5.60
N LEU A 92 10.95 -6.78 -5.32
CA LEU A 92 11.62 -5.90 -4.35
C LEU A 92 10.60 -5.18 -3.46
N ASP A 93 11.06 -4.79 -2.27
CA ASP A 93 10.32 -4.47 -1.02
C ASP A 93 9.12 -3.51 -1.11
N ASN A 94 8.90 -2.84 -2.24
CA ASN A 94 7.75 -1.96 -2.49
C ASN A 94 6.53 -2.67 -3.11
N ASN A 95 6.67 -3.93 -3.53
CA ASN A 95 5.66 -4.58 -4.35
C ASN A 95 4.44 -5.12 -3.56
N CYS A 96 4.59 -5.53 -2.30
CA CYS A 96 3.44 -5.97 -1.49
C CYS A 96 2.45 -4.82 -1.29
N GLU A 97 2.97 -3.62 -1.04
CA GLU A 97 2.18 -2.40 -0.92
C GLU A 97 1.55 -2.02 -2.26
N HIS A 98 2.31 -2.07 -3.36
CA HIS A 98 1.80 -1.82 -4.71
C HIS A 98 0.67 -2.76 -5.10
N ILE A 99 0.79 -4.06 -4.82
CA ILE A 99 -0.26 -5.02 -5.14
C ILE A 99 -1.48 -4.75 -4.26
N ALA A 100 -1.30 -4.57 -2.95
CA ALA A 100 -2.41 -4.35 -2.03
C ALA A 100 -3.16 -3.04 -2.37
N THR A 101 -2.44 -1.98 -2.72
CA THR A 101 -3.01 -0.71 -3.20
C THR A 101 -3.62 -0.81 -4.59
N THR A 102 -3.08 -1.67 -5.48
CA THR A 102 -3.71 -1.97 -6.77
C THR A 102 -5.06 -2.62 -6.58
N VAL A 103 -5.17 -3.56 -5.64
CA VAL A 103 -6.46 -4.19 -5.31
C VAL A 103 -7.44 -3.17 -4.73
N ARG A 104 -7.03 -2.34 -3.76
CA ARG A 104 -7.96 -1.43 -3.08
C ARG A 104 -8.28 -0.16 -3.88
N TYR A 105 -7.30 0.42 -4.56
CA TYR A 105 -7.40 1.73 -5.21
C TYR A 105 -7.29 1.67 -6.74
N GLY A 106 -7.03 0.50 -7.32
CA GLY A 106 -6.92 0.31 -8.77
C GLY A 106 -5.60 0.75 -9.38
N LYS A 107 -4.64 1.14 -8.54
CA LYS A 107 -3.32 1.57 -8.98
C LYS A 107 -2.28 1.28 -7.90
N PRO A 108 -1.04 0.96 -8.27
CA PRO A 108 0.04 0.80 -7.31
C PRO A 108 0.39 2.16 -6.71
N ILE A 109 0.42 2.24 -5.39
CA ILE A 109 0.80 3.43 -4.61
C ILE A 109 1.86 3.00 -3.60
N SER A 110 2.98 3.72 -3.54
CA SER A 110 3.96 3.56 -2.46
C SER A 110 3.80 4.68 -1.45
N VAL A 111 3.46 4.36 -0.21
CA VAL A 111 3.38 5.35 0.88
C VAL A 111 4.77 5.88 1.19
N GLN A 112 5.82 5.05 1.12
CA GLN A 112 7.21 5.48 1.39
C GLN A 112 7.73 6.53 0.38
N ALA A 113 7.40 6.40 -0.91
CA ALA A 113 7.74 7.42 -1.91
C ALA A 113 6.90 8.71 -1.75
N ASN A 114 5.65 8.59 -1.32
CA ASN A 114 4.77 9.73 -1.08
C ASN A 114 5.08 10.47 0.22
N THR A 115 5.63 9.81 1.25
CA THR A 115 6.09 10.49 2.48
C THR A 115 7.24 11.45 2.20
N VAL A 116 8.19 11.10 1.32
CA VAL A 116 9.26 12.01 0.91
C VAL A 116 8.69 13.23 0.17
N LEU A 117 7.80 13.02 -0.81
CA LEU A 117 7.19 14.12 -1.58
C LEU A 117 6.23 14.99 -0.76
N SER A 118 5.50 14.43 0.21
CA SER A 118 4.62 15.19 1.09
C SER A 118 5.38 15.93 2.19
N THR A 119 6.48 15.38 2.70
CA THR A 119 7.39 16.08 3.61
C THR A 119 8.07 17.25 2.91
N GLU A 120 8.55 17.07 1.67
CA GLU A 120 9.08 18.16 0.83
C GLU A 120 8.02 19.26 0.56
N LYS A 121 6.76 18.87 0.29
CA LYS A 121 5.67 19.83 0.12
C LYS A 121 5.28 20.55 1.40
N HIS A 122 5.30 19.88 2.55
CA HIS A 122 5.07 20.53 3.85
C HIS A 122 6.22 21.47 4.22
N PHE A 123 7.47 21.07 3.97
CA PHE A 123 8.64 21.93 4.19
C PHE A 123 8.62 23.17 3.29
N THR A 124 8.28 23.02 2.01
CA THR A 124 8.19 24.16 1.09
C THR A 124 7.00 25.07 1.40
N ASN A 125 5.87 24.52 1.88
CA ASN A 125 4.72 25.32 2.31
C ASN A 125 5.00 26.07 3.63
N GLU A 126 5.61 25.42 4.63
CA GLU A 126 6.05 26.08 5.87
C GLU A 126 7.12 27.16 5.61
N MET A 127 8.06 26.94 4.69
CA MET A 127 9.03 27.96 4.30
C MET A 127 8.37 29.14 3.56
N SER A 128 7.39 28.89 2.71
CA SER A 128 6.61 29.94 2.01
C SER A 128 5.79 30.78 3.01
N GLU A 129 5.12 30.13 3.97
CA GLU A 129 4.31 30.82 4.98
C GLU A 129 5.18 31.60 5.97
N ASN A 130 6.38 31.11 6.29
CA ASN A 130 7.30 31.79 7.22
C ASN A 130 8.17 32.89 6.54
N MET A 131 8.26 32.92 5.21
CA MET A 131 8.92 34.00 4.44
C MET A 131 7.97 35.10 3.94
N GLY A 132 6.67 35.02 4.24
CA GLY A 132 5.67 36.05 3.90
C GLY A 132 5.78 37.36 4.71
N ALA A 133 6.66 37.43 5.70
CA ALA A 133 6.87 38.63 6.50
C ALA A 133 8.16 39.38 6.10
N SER A 134 7.96 40.41 5.28
CA SER A 134 8.81 41.59 5.15
C SER A 134 10.11 41.47 4.33
N PHE A 135 9.99 41.69 3.02
CA PHE A 135 11.05 42.34 2.26
C PHE A 135 10.43 43.47 1.41
N SER A 136 10.44 44.69 1.93
CA SER A 136 10.23 45.90 1.13
C SER A 136 11.56 46.25 0.46
N PRO A 137 11.67 46.29 -0.88
CA PRO A 137 12.86 46.81 -1.52
C PRO A 137 12.83 48.34 -1.40
N ARG A 138 13.80 48.88 -0.65
CA ARG A 138 14.06 50.31 -0.61
C ARG A 138 14.76 50.68 -1.92
N LEU A 139 14.00 51.25 -2.85
CA LEU A 139 14.55 51.94 -4.02
C LEU A 139 15.33 53.17 -3.53
N ASN A 140 16.57 53.31 -3.99
CA ASN A 140 17.32 54.57 -3.93
C ASN A 140 17.93 54.81 -5.31
#